data_AF-A0A9Q3PET0-F1
#
_entry.id   AF-A0A9Q3PET0-F1
#
_cell.length_a   1.000
_cell.length_b   1.000
_cell.length_c   1.000
_cell.angle_alpha   90.00
_cell.angle_beta   90.00
_cell.angle_gamma   90.00
#
_symmetry.space_group_name_H-M   'P 1'
#
loop_
_entity.id
_entity.type
_entity.pdbx_description
1 polymer ?
#
loop_
_entity_poly.entity_id
_entity_poly.type
_entity_poly.pdbx_seq_one_letter_code
_entity_poly.pdbx_strand_id
1 'polypeptide(L)'
;MITKWANNLWRFKMENSFESAIFSSEKDKTLTWFLKQKDRSSALHPDMSDTIINMKILRKHGGELEHAIKCRCVEPCSTEDYINAIQDIITRTRIGKTWAKIPMESKMVPKISREDKRPERPFLKYHKCGSTSHLANTCTKKTKINEVQVIEEI
;
A
#
# COMPACT_ATOMS: atom_id res chain seq x y z
N MET A 1 -30.10 -13.18 26.29
CA MET A 1 -29.24 -12.32 25.47
C MET A 1 -27.79 -12.51 25.91
N ILE A 2 -26.95 -13.13 25.10
CA ILE A 2 -25.60 -13.54 25.49
C ILE A 2 -24.65 -12.33 25.36
N THR A 3 -24.38 -11.66 26.46
CA THR A 3 -23.41 -10.55 26.60
C THR A 3 -22.01 -11.03 27.01
N LYS A 4 -21.67 -12.31 26.78
CA LYS A 4 -20.44 -12.92 27.31
C LYS A 4 -19.15 -12.47 26.60
N TRP A 5 -19.23 -11.89 25.40
CA TRP A 5 -18.05 -11.66 24.54
C TRP A 5 -17.86 -10.23 24.00
N ALA A 6 -18.85 -9.34 24.15
CA ALA A 6 -18.78 -7.99 23.60
C ALA A 6 -18.20 -6.99 24.62
N ASN A 7 -16.92 -7.15 24.97
CA ASN A 7 -16.18 -6.06 25.61
C ASN A 7 -16.23 -4.82 24.68
N ASN A 8 -16.37 -3.61 25.23
CA ASN A 8 -16.38 -2.36 24.45
C ASN A 8 -15.21 -2.28 23.46
N LEU A 9 -14.04 -2.82 23.83
CA LEU A 9 -12.89 -2.92 22.95
C LEU A 9 -13.15 -3.81 21.71
N TRP A 10 -13.87 -4.93 21.87
CA TRP A 10 -14.23 -5.81 20.76
C TRP A 10 -15.20 -5.12 19.80
N ARG A 11 -16.21 -4.43 20.34
CA ARG A 11 -17.17 -3.63 19.53
C ARG A 11 -16.44 -2.58 18.71
N PHE A 12 -15.57 -1.80 19.36
CA PHE A 12 -14.74 -0.79 18.69
C PHE A 12 -13.84 -1.39 17.60
N LYS A 13 -13.25 -2.56 17.83
CA LYS A 13 -12.46 -3.27 16.80
C LYS A 13 -13.31 -3.72 15.62
N MET A 14 -14.52 -4.24 15.88
CA MET A 14 -15.43 -4.66 14.81
C MET A 14 -15.95 -3.50 13.98
N GLU A 15 -16.33 -2.40 14.63
CA GLU A 15 -16.77 -1.19 13.96
C GLU A 15 -15.65 -0.63 13.06
N ASN A 16 -14.44 -0.45 13.58
CA ASN A 16 -13.28 -0.04 12.76
C ASN A 16 -12.98 -1.01 11.62
N SER A 17 -13.12 -2.32 11.86
CA SER A 17 -12.89 -3.35 10.83
C SER A 17 -13.93 -3.31 9.72
N PHE A 18 -15.16 -2.89 10.03
CA PHE A 18 -16.22 -2.66 9.05
C PHE A 18 -16.02 -1.31 8.35
N GLU A 19 -15.63 -0.27 9.09
CA GLU A 19 -15.46 1.07 8.56
C GLU A 19 -14.34 1.15 7.53
N SER A 20 -13.18 0.55 7.84
CA SER A 20 -12.01 0.46 6.96
C SER A 20 -12.14 -0.56 5.83
N ALA A 21 -13.15 -1.45 5.87
CA ALA A 21 -13.38 -2.42 4.82
C ALA A 21 -14.05 -1.76 3.61
N ILE A 22 -13.23 -1.36 2.64
CA ILE A 22 -13.66 -0.92 1.32
C ILE A 22 -13.60 -2.12 0.38
N PHE A 23 -14.65 -2.34 -0.40
CA PHE A 23 -14.69 -3.46 -1.35
C PHE A 23 -13.80 -3.19 -2.56
N SER A 24 -13.01 -4.19 -2.99
CA SER A 24 -12.22 -4.11 -4.22
C SER A 24 -12.44 -5.36 -5.08
N SER A 25 -12.95 -5.19 -6.31
CA SER A 25 -13.27 -6.32 -7.18
C SER A 25 -12.06 -7.17 -7.62
N GLU A 26 -10.85 -6.63 -7.50
CA GLU A 26 -9.60 -7.34 -7.82
C GLU A 26 -9.11 -8.25 -6.70
N LYS A 27 -9.37 -7.84 -5.46
CA LYS A 27 -8.83 -8.50 -4.26
C LYS A 27 -9.86 -9.38 -3.59
N ASP A 28 -11.11 -8.94 -3.61
CA ASP A 28 -12.19 -9.51 -2.83
C ASP A 28 -13.13 -10.35 -3.69
N LYS A 29 -13.49 -11.53 -3.19
CA LYS A 29 -14.60 -12.31 -3.73
C LYS A 29 -15.90 -11.75 -3.17
N THR A 30 -16.80 -11.31 -4.07
CA THR A 30 -18.09 -10.68 -3.73
C THR A 30 -18.84 -11.41 -2.62
N LEU A 31 -19.15 -12.69 -2.81
CA LEU A 31 -19.91 -13.51 -1.85
C LEU A 31 -19.25 -13.53 -0.47
N THR A 32 -17.97 -13.91 -0.41
CA THR A 32 -17.23 -14.04 0.87
C THR A 32 -17.09 -12.71 1.58
N TRP A 33 -16.80 -11.64 0.84
CA TRP A 33 -16.63 -10.33 1.40
C TRP A 33 -17.96 -9.78 1.94
N PHE A 34 -19.04 -9.92 1.17
CA PHE A 34 -20.36 -9.45 1.57
C PHE A 34 -20.84 -10.15 2.83
N LEU A 35 -20.77 -11.49 2.88
CA LEU A 35 -21.18 -12.27 4.05
C LEU A 35 -20.37 -11.89 5.29
N LYS A 36 -19.05 -11.69 5.16
CA LYS A 36 -18.20 -11.23 6.26
C LYS A 36 -18.63 -9.87 6.81
N GLN A 37 -19.05 -8.94 5.94
CA GLN A 37 -19.56 -7.64 6.39
C GLN A 37 -20.97 -7.73 6.98
N LYS A 38 -21.81 -8.65 6.47
CA LYS A 38 -23.13 -8.94 7.04
C LYS A 38 -23.00 -9.51 8.45
N ASP A 39 -22.10 -10.45 8.67
CA ASP A 39 -21.84 -11.02 10.00
C ASP A 39 -21.37 -9.97 10.99
N ARG A 40 -20.42 -9.11 10.58
CA ARG A 40 -19.93 -7.99 11.41
C ARG A 40 -21.05 -7.02 11.77
N SER A 41 -21.89 -6.66 10.79
CA SER A 41 -22.99 -5.72 10.98
C SER A 41 -24.08 -6.30 11.88
N SER A 42 -24.43 -7.57 11.68
CA SER A 42 -25.44 -8.28 12.48
C SER A 42 -24.96 -8.47 13.92
N ALA A 43 -23.66 -8.70 14.13
CA ALA A 43 -23.09 -8.81 15.47
C ALA A 43 -23.02 -7.47 16.22
N LEU A 44 -22.89 -6.35 15.51
CA LEU A 44 -22.92 -5.00 16.08
C LEU A 44 -24.35 -4.49 16.29
N HIS A 45 -25.26 -4.82 15.39
CA HIS A 45 -26.64 -4.33 15.35
C HIS A 45 -27.63 -5.49 15.14
N PRO A 46 -27.88 -6.32 16.16
CA PRO A 46 -28.77 -7.48 16.02
C PRO A 46 -30.23 -7.11 15.74
N ASP A 47 -30.64 -5.89 16.12
CA ASP A 47 -32.01 -5.40 15.94
C ASP A 47 -32.24 -4.72 14.58
N MET A 48 -31.20 -4.62 13.74
CA MET A 48 -31.28 -3.96 12.45
C MET A 48 -31.81 -4.92 11.38
N SER A 49 -32.69 -4.44 10.50
CA SER A 49 -33.20 -5.28 9.40
C SER A 49 -32.11 -5.59 8.37
N ASP A 50 -32.22 -6.77 7.75
CA ASP A 50 -31.31 -7.20 6.69
C ASP A 50 -31.22 -6.20 5.54
N THR A 51 -32.31 -5.52 5.19
CA THR A 51 -32.34 -4.47 4.16
C THR A 51 -31.42 -3.29 4.53
N ILE A 52 -31.48 -2.82 5.78
CA ILE A 52 -30.64 -1.71 6.23
C ILE A 52 -29.17 -2.15 6.30
N ILE A 53 -28.91 -3.38 6.74
CA ILE A 53 -27.56 -3.96 6.75
C ILE A 53 -27.01 -4.03 5.32
N ASN A 54 -27.78 -4.54 4.36
CA ASN A 54 -27.40 -4.63 2.96
C ASN A 54 -27.07 -3.23 2.38
N MET A 55 -27.90 -2.22 2.69
CA MET A 55 -27.63 -0.83 2.29
C MET A 55 -26.36 -0.26 2.93
N LYS A 56 -26.08 -0.57 4.20
CA LYS A 56 -24.85 -0.14 4.88
C LYS A 56 -23.61 -0.76 4.23
N ILE A 57 -23.69 -2.04 3.82
CA ILE A 57 -22.64 -2.74 3.08
C ILE A 57 -22.48 -2.17 1.66
N LEU A 58 -23.59 -1.82 1.00
CA LEU A 58 -23.57 -1.26 -0.34
C LEU A 58 -22.76 0.05 -0.41
N ARG A 59 -22.90 0.92 0.60
CA ARG A 59 -22.11 2.16 0.71
C ARG A 59 -20.59 1.92 0.76
N LYS A 60 -20.13 0.71 1.08
CA LYS A 60 -18.71 0.34 1.09
C LYS A 60 -18.15 -0.02 -0.30
N HIS A 61 -19.01 -0.21 -1.30
CA HIS A 61 -18.60 -0.42 -2.69
C HIS A 61 -18.23 0.90 -3.38
N GLY A 62 -18.94 1.98 -3.02
CA GLY A 62 -18.64 3.35 -3.45
C GLY A 62 -18.74 3.61 -4.97
N GLY A 63 -18.77 4.89 -5.31
CA GLY A 63 -18.64 5.39 -6.68
C GLY A 63 -19.61 4.76 -7.69
N GLU A 64 -19.07 4.38 -8.85
CA GLU A 64 -19.84 3.79 -9.96
C GLU A 64 -20.42 2.42 -9.62
N LEU A 65 -19.73 1.63 -8.79
CA LEU A 65 -20.18 0.30 -8.42
C LEU A 65 -21.43 0.39 -7.54
N GLU A 66 -21.42 1.27 -6.54
CA GLU A 66 -22.61 1.55 -5.72
C GLU A 66 -23.81 1.96 -6.58
N HIS A 67 -23.60 2.90 -7.51
CA HIS A 67 -24.66 3.37 -8.39
C HIS A 67 -25.20 2.25 -9.29
N ALA A 68 -24.32 1.48 -9.93
CA ALA A 68 -24.70 0.38 -10.81
C ALA A 68 -25.51 -0.72 -10.09
N ILE A 69 -25.20 -1.00 -8.82
CA ILE A 69 -25.95 -1.95 -7.99
C ILE A 69 -27.33 -1.39 -7.67
N LYS A 70 -27.44 -0.12 -7.26
CA LYS A 70 -28.72 0.55 -6.99
C LYS A 70 -29.65 0.54 -8.20
N CYS A 71 -29.12 0.70 -9.41
CA CYS A 71 -29.92 0.62 -10.63
C CYS A 71 -30.46 -0.79 -10.93
N ARG A 72 -29.83 -1.85 -10.42
CA ARG A 72 -30.26 -3.24 -10.61
C ARG A 72 -31.14 -3.78 -9.49
N CYS A 73 -30.96 -3.27 -8.27
CA CYS A 73 -31.68 -3.73 -7.08
C CYS A 73 -32.83 -2.76 -6.76
N VAL A 74 -34.05 -3.09 -7.18
CA VAL A 74 -35.25 -2.36 -6.77
C VAL A 74 -35.71 -2.86 -5.40
N GLU A 75 -35.94 -1.96 -4.45
CA GLU A 75 -36.36 -2.35 -3.10
C GLU A 75 -37.80 -2.89 -3.06
N PRO A 76 -38.10 -3.89 -2.20
CA PRO A 76 -37.18 -4.59 -1.30
C PRO A 76 -36.36 -5.66 -2.05
N CYS A 77 -35.04 -5.67 -1.81
CA CYS A 77 -34.10 -6.56 -2.49
C CYS A 77 -33.43 -7.48 -1.46
N SER A 78 -33.42 -8.79 -1.72
CA SER A 78 -32.85 -9.76 -0.77
C SER A 78 -31.32 -9.68 -0.75
N THR A 79 -30.69 -10.22 0.30
CA THR A 79 -29.21 -10.31 0.34
C THR A 79 -28.66 -11.07 -0.86
N GLU A 80 -29.35 -12.10 -1.33
CA GLU A 80 -28.94 -12.90 -2.50
C GLU A 80 -29.01 -12.08 -3.78
N ASP A 81 -30.08 -11.31 -3.96
CA ASP A 81 -30.25 -10.43 -5.12
C ASP A 81 -29.14 -9.38 -5.19
N TYR A 82 -28.76 -8.79 -4.05
CA TYR A 82 -27.62 -7.87 -3.99
C TYR A 82 -26.31 -8.56 -4.41
N ILE A 83 -26.02 -9.74 -3.87
CA ILE A 83 -24.80 -10.48 -4.20
C ILE A 83 -24.77 -10.84 -5.68
N ASN A 84 -25.90 -11.35 -6.21
CA ASN A 84 -26.05 -11.70 -7.62
C ASN A 84 -25.86 -10.47 -8.52
N ALA A 85 -26.46 -9.32 -8.16
CA ALA A 85 -26.29 -8.08 -8.91
C ALA A 85 -24.83 -7.58 -8.90
N ILE A 86 -24.16 -7.62 -7.75
CA ILE A 86 -22.74 -7.24 -7.65
C ILE A 86 -21.88 -8.17 -8.50
N GLN A 87 -22.10 -9.49 -8.40
CA GLN A 87 -21.38 -10.49 -9.18
C GLN A 87 -21.61 -10.27 -10.69
N ASP A 88 -22.84 -10.02 -11.11
CA ASP A 88 -23.20 -9.76 -12.50
C ASP A 88 -22.52 -8.49 -13.03
N ILE A 89 -22.53 -7.40 -12.25
CA ILE A 89 -21.85 -6.16 -12.61
C ILE A 89 -20.36 -6.40 -12.80
N ILE A 90 -19.68 -7.03 -11.84
CA ILE A 90 -18.22 -7.22 -11.89
C ILE A 90 -17.82 -8.18 -13.01
N THR A 91 -18.65 -9.17 -13.32
CA THR A 91 -18.37 -10.15 -14.40
C THR A 91 -18.65 -9.58 -15.78
N ARG A 92 -19.77 -8.87 -15.96
CA ARG A 92 -20.18 -8.32 -17.27
C ARG A 92 -19.59 -6.96 -17.58
N THR A 93 -19.14 -6.22 -16.58
CA THR A 93 -18.56 -4.89 -16.75
C THR A 93 -17.12 -4.85 -16.24
N ARG A 94 -16.39 -3.78 -16.61
CA ARG A 94 -15.09 -3.47 -15.99
C ARG A 94 -15.24 -2.54 -14.77
N ILE A 95 -16.46 -2.29 -14.31
CA ILE A 95 -16.75 -1.41 -13.17
C ILE A 95 -16.19 -2.06 -11.90
N GLY A 96 -15.49 -1.28 -11.09
CA GLY A 96 -14.84 -1.75 -9.86
C GLY A 96 -13.48 -2.42 -10.06
N LYS A 97 -13.05 -2.68 -11.30
CA LYS A 97 -11.65 -3.00 -11.60
C LYS A 97 -10.91 -1.69 -11.66
N THR A 98 -9.97 -1.47 -10.74
CA THR A 98 -8.98 -0.43 -10.98
C THR A 98 -8.26 -0.84 -12.27
N TRP A 99 -8.20 0.05 -13.25
CA TRP A 99 -7.19 -0.15 -14.27
C TRP A 99 -5.88 -0.28 -13.48
N ALA A 100 -5.19 -1.41 -13.61
CA ALA A 100 -3.82 -1.50 -13.13
C ALA A 100 -3.19 -0.22 -13.63
N LYS A 101 -2.77 0.65 -12.71
CA LYS A 101 -1.96 1.78 -13.11
C LYS A 101 -0.79 1.10 -13.78
N ILE A 102 -0.76 1.12 -15.12
CA ILE A 102 0.50 1.03 -15.86
C ILE A 102 1.38 1.93 -15.01
N PRO A 103 2.52 1.44 -14.45
CA PRO A 103 3.39 2.30 -13.68
C PRO A 103 3.53 3.53 -14.55
N MET A 104 2.92 4.64 -14.11
CA MET A 104 2.94 5.87 -14.88
C MET A 104 4.40 6.19 -14.78
N GLU A 105 5.13 5.83 -15.84
CA GLU A 105 6.56 6.00 -15.92
C GLU A 105 6.75 7.43 -15.48
N SER A 106 7.33 7.55 -14.29
CA SER A 106 7.33 8.80 -13.56
C SER A 106 7.88 9.79 -14.56
N LYS A 107 7.03 10.73 -15.02
CA LYS A 107 7.53 11.88 -15.76
C LYS A 107 8.62 12.40 -14.86
N MET A 108 9.87 12.22 -15.29
CA MET A 108 11.04 12.53 -14.50
C MET A 108 10.86 13.98 -14.09
N VAL A 109 10.41 14.19 -12.87
CA VAL A 109 10.45 15.52 -12.26
C VAL A 109 11.94 15.81 -12.26
N PRO A 110 12.42 16.87 -12.92
CA PRO A 110 13.80 17.28 -12.76
C PRO A 110 13.98 17.44 -11.26
N LYS A 111 14.82 16.60 -10.65
CA LYS A 111 15.23 16.81 -9.27
C LYS A 111 15.90 18.17 -9.27
N ILE A 112 15.19 19.21 -8.88
CA ILE A 112 15.79 20.41 -8.33
C ILE A 112 16.45 19.91 -7.05
N SER A 113 17.70 19.47 -7.18
CA SER A 113 18.58 19.28 -6.06
C SER A 113 18.66 20.64 -5.39
N ARG A 114 18.15 20.72 -4.16
CA ARG A 114 18.53 21.82 -3.27
C ARG A 114 20.05 21.77 -3.21
N GLU A 115 20.69 22.77 -3.79
CA GLU A 115 22.13 22.98 -3.64
C GLU A 115 22.39 23.28 -2.18
N ASP A 116 22.73 22.23 -1.43
CA ASP A 116 23.51 22.38 -0.21
C ASP A 116 24.83 23.00 -0.64
N LYS A 117 24.98 24.32 -0.45
CA LYS A 117 26.25 25.03 -0.56
C LYS A 117 27.18 24.55 0.55
N ARG A 118 27.69 23.33 0.40
CA ARG A 118 28.83 22.85 1.19
C ARG A 118 30.08 23.21 0.39
N PRO A 119 31.04 23.97 0.97
CA PRO A 119 32.25 24.34 0.24
C PRO A 119 32.97 23.08 -0.23
N GLU A 120 33.31 23.04 -1.53
CA GLU A 120 34.09 21.97 -2.14
C GLU A 120 35.39 21.80 -1.35
N ARG A 121 35.57 20.61 -0.75
CA ARG A 121 36.85 20.24 -0.17
C ARG A 121 37.79 19.86 -1.32
N PRO A 122 39.05 20.35 -1.34
CA PRO A 122 40.01 19.95 -2.36
C PRO A 122 40.16 18.43 -2.39
N PHE A 123 40.20 17.84 -3.59
CA PHE A 123 40.41 16.41 -3.79
C PHE A 123 41.78 15.99 -3.21
N LEU A 124 41.78 15.45 -1.98
CA LEU A 124 42.99 14.89 -1.37
C LEU A 124 43.43 13.65 -2.15
N LYS A 125 44.59 13.71 -2.80
CA LYS A 125 45.28 12.56 -3.39
C LYS A 125 45.79 11.66 -2.26
N TYR A 126 45.70 10.33 -2.43
CA TYR A 126 46.24 9.42 -1.44
C TYR A 126 47.77 9.50 -1.39
N HIS A 127 48.34 9.83 -0.22
CA HIS A 127 49.75 10.15 -0.07
C HIS A 127 50.72 9.01 -0.45
N LYS A 128 50.31 7.73 -0.38
CA LYS A 128 51.23 6.61 -0.70
C LYS A 128 51.27 6.22 -2.17
N CYS A 129 50.23 6.53 -2.95
CA CYS A 129 50.16 6.12 -4.36
C CYS A 129 49.86 7.26 -5.35
N GLY A 130 49.57 8.47 -4.84
CA GLY A 130 49.32 9.68 -5.62
C GLY A 130 47.99 9.71 -6.38
N SER A 131 47.18 8.64 -6.33
CA SER A 131 45.92 8.57 -7.10
C SER A 131 44.72 9.06 -6.30
N THR A 132 43.72 9.59 -7.01
CA THR A 132 42.40 10.01 -6.49
C THR A 132 41.32 8.95 -6.69
N SER A 133 41.64 7.84 -7.35
CA SER A 133 40.66 6.85 -7.81
C SER A 133 40.19 5.88 -6.72
N HIS A 134 40.78 5.90 -5.53
CA HIS A 134 40.42 5.03 -4.42
C HIS A 134 40.77 5.67 -3.07
N LEU A 135 40.14 5.18 -2.01
CA LEU A 135 40.41 5.62 -0.64
C LEU A 135 41.63 4.89 -0.07
N ALA A 136 42.28 5.49 0.92
CA ALA A 136 43.52 4.96 1.54
C ALA A 136 43.44 3.50 1.98
N ASN A 137 42.28 3.07 2.47
CA ASN A 137 42.00 1.73 2.97
C ASN A 137 41.77 0.68 1.87
N THR A 138 41.66 1.11 0.61
CA THR A 138 41.43 0.25 -0.56
C THR A 138 42.58 0.31 -1.57
N CYS A 139 43.71 0.93 -1.19
CA CYS A 139 44.90 0.98 -2.02
C CYS A 139 45.62 -0.37 -2.04
N THR A 140 45.66 -1.01 -3.22
CA THR A 140 46.36 -2.29 -3.45
C THR A 140 47.85 -2.14 -3.74
N LYS A 141 48.35 -0.91 -3.93
CA LYS A 141 49.79 -0.64 -4.14
C LYS A 141 50.54 -0.65 -2.80
N LYS A 142 51.44 -1.62 -2.62
CA LYS A 142 52.37 -1.70 -1.47
C LYS A 142 53.58 -0.77 -1.70
N THR A 143 53.89 0.09 -0.75
CA THR A 143 55.07 0.97 -0.79
C THR A 143 56.35 0.17 -0.52
N LYS A 144 57.40 0.32 -1.33
CA LYS A 144 58.78 -0.10 -0.98
C LYS A 144 59.34 0.90 0.02
N ILE A 145 59.76 0.44 1.21
CA ILE A 145 60.32 1.29 2.27
C ILE A 145 61.81 0.97 2.42
N ASN A 146 62.63 2.01 2.28
CA ASN A 146 64.06 2.17 2.57
C ASN A 146 65.09 1.34 1.78
N GLU A 147 65.66 1.95 0.73
CA GLU A 147 67.03 1.69 0.31
C GLU A 147 67.89 2.86 0.78
N VAL A 148 68.63 2.67 1.87
CA VAL A 148 69.60 3.64 2.39
C VAL A 148 70.84 3.53 1.52
N GLN A 149 71.11 4.53 0.69
CA GLN A 149 72.41 4.66 0.06
C GLN A 149 73.38 5.25 1.08
N VAL A 150 74.22 4.39 1.64
CA VAL A 150 75.40 4.80 2.43
C VAL A 150 76.41 5.36 1.42
N ILE A 151 76.73 6.64 1.59
CA ILE A 151 77.77 7.34 0.84
C ILE A 151 79.11 6.97 1.51
N GLU A 152 80.01 6.30 0.77
CA GLU A 152 81.44 6.31 1.08
C GLU A 152 82.13 7.35 0.20
N GLU A 153 82.77 8.33 0.85
CA GLU A 153 83.52 9.43 0.26
C GLU A 153 84.85 8.95 -0.34
N ILE A 154 85.35 9.69 -1.35
CA ILE A 154 86.78 9.83 -1.65
C ILE A 154 87.17 11.25 -1.26
#